data_AF-A0A838SJD6-F1
#
_entry.id   AF-A0A838SJD6-F1
#
_cell.length_a   1.000
_cell.length_b   1.000
_cell.length_c   1.000
_cell.angle_alpha   90.00
_cell.angle_beta   90.00
_cell.angle_gamma   90.00
#
_symmetry.space_group_name_H-M   'P 1'
#
loop_
_entity.id
_entity.type
_entity.pdbx_description
1 polymer ?
#
loop_
_entity_poly.entity_id
_entity_poly.type
_entity_poly.pdbx_seq_one_letter_code
_entity_poly.pdbx_strand_id
1 'polypeptide(L)'
;MTKRYNPPPNWPPPPSPDWQPSAGWRPDPAWGPPPEGWQLWTDDDAKKSWFLRHKILTGLGALILLFVAIAGVSGGEKAPDTPTAQTTPAPSEEAEATESAEALTPSPARSPTPTPTPTPTPEPEPEVVGFGDGTHRVGEDIEPGTYRSDESSLCYWARLAGFSGELEDIVANGNSGPEIVTITEDDAGFETSNCGDWVPVETTFPETPETSFEDGTFVVGSHIEPGTYRADGAVSDLCYWARLSEFAGEGVDGIITNGNGPTVIEISADDAGFTSFGCGTWSRSKSGSAAESGSDAPPLVDAAGRPYPGREYTIADRMQFSADVLWIQQQLRIRGHEDVEADGSFGPRTRDALMEEQAANGLFPDGRAGPKTWEMLGGG
;
A
#
# COMPACT_ATOMS: atom_id res chain seq x y z
N MET A 1 -12.13 -27.90 19.20
CA MET A 1 -11.39 -27.52 17.99
C MET A 1 -12.14 -28.13 16.82
N THR A 2 -12.83 -27.32 16.02
CA THR A 2 -13.48 -27.76 14.78
C THR A 2 -12.45 -27.67 13.66
N LYS A 3 -12.21 -28.77 12.94
CA LYS A 3 -11.29 -28.82 11.80
C LYS A 3 -12.09 -28.56 10.53
N ARG A 4 -11.66 -27.60 9.71
CA ARG A 4 -12.27 -27.31 8.40
C ARG A 4 -11.49 -28.03 7.30
N TYR A 5 -12.21 -28.58 6.34
CA TYR A 5 -11.61 -29.22 5.17
C TYR A 5 -11.00 -28.18 4.23
N ASN A 6 -9.73 -28.37 3.85
CA ASN A 6 -8.95 -27.50 2.97
C ASN A 6 -8.57 -28.27 1.68
N PRO A 7 -9.38 -28.19 0.61
CA PRO A 7 -9.16 -28.97 -0.61
C PRO A 7 -7.88 -28.50 -1.32
N PRO A 8 -7.00 -29.43 -1.74
CA PRO A 8 -5.84 -29.10 -2.58
C PRO A 8 -6.27 -28.48 -3.91
N PRO A 9 -5.47 -27.56 -4.47
CA PRO A 9 -5.80 -26.89 -5.74
C PRO A 9 -5.86 -27.85 -6.93
N ASN A 10 -5.17 -28.99 -6.86
CA ASN A 10 -5.20 -30.04 -7.88
C ASN A 10 -6.36 -31.03 -7.71
N TRP A 11 -7.25 -30.84 -6.73
CA TRP A 11 -8.41 -31.70 -6.50
C TRP A 11 -9.71 -30.99 -6.91
N PRO A 12 -10.77 -31.76 -7.24
CA PRO A 12 -12.08 -31.16 -7.51
C PRO A 12 -12.58 -30.32 -6.32
N PRO A 13 -13.24 -29.17 -6.57
CA PRO A 13 -13.78 -28.34 -5.52
C PRO A 13 -14.91 -29.04 -4.75
N PRO A 14 -15.13 -28.70 -3.47
CA PRO A 14 -16.21 -29.27 -2.69
C PRO A 14 -17.58 -28.88 -3.25
N PRO A 15 -18.62 -29.71 -3.08
CA PRO A 15 -19.98 -29.44 -3.60
C PRO A 15 -20.62 -28.15 -3.07
N SER A 16 -20.18 -27.66 -1.91
CA SER A 16 -20.61 -26.38 -1.34
C SER A 16 -19.54 -25.80 -0.39
N PRO A 17 -19.58 -24.48 -0.10
CA PRO A 17 -18.59 -23.82 0.77
C PRO A 17 -18.52 -24.35 2.21
N ASP A 18 -19.63 -24.93 2.69
CA ASP A 18 -19.77 -25.50 4.04
C ASP A 18 -19.70 -27.03 4.05
N TRP A 19 -19.42 -27.65 2.89
CA TRP A 19 -19.32 -29.10 2.80
C TRP A 19 -18.20 -29.62 3.69
N GLN A 20 -18.53 -30.61 4.51
CA GLN A 20 -17.58 -31.34 5.33
C GLN A 20 -17.69 -32.82 5.00
N PRO A 21 -16.57 -33.51 4.78
CA PRO A 21 -16.63 -34.93 4.48
C PRO A 21 -17.08 -35.70 5.72
N SER A 22 -17.80 -36.80 5.49
CA SER A 22 -18.27 -37.67 6.57
C SER A 22 -17.10 -38.34 7.30
N ALA A 23 -17.35 -38.77 8.54
CA ALA A 23 -16.36 -39.51 9.32
C ALA A 23 -15.93 -40.78 8.56
N GLY A 24 -14.65 -40.85 8.17
CA GLY A 24 -14.08 -41.97 7.41
C GLY A 24 -13.92 -41.73 5.89
N TRP A 25 -14.32 -40.56 5.38
CA TRP A 25 -14.07 -40.17 4.00
C TRP A 25 -12.57 -40.17 3.65
N ARG A 26 -12.27 -40.54 2.40
CA ARG A 26 -10.93 -40.50 1.80
C ARG A 26 -11.03 -39.93 0.39
N PRO A 27 -10.01 -39.21 -0.08
CA PRO A 27 -9.98 -38.70 -1.45
C PRO A 27 -9.94 -39.85 -2.46
N ASP A 28 -10.49 -39.62 -3.65
CA ASP A 28 -10.36 -40.57 -4.75
C ASP A 28 -8.87 -40.68 -5.15
N PRO A 29 -8.30 -41.90 -5.20
CA PRO A 29 -6.92 -42.09 -5.63
C PRO A 29 -6.61 -41.51 -7.02
N ALA A 30 -7.63 -41.34 -7.88
CA ALA A 30 -7.48 -40.75 -9.21
C ALA A 30 -7.15 -39.24 -9.18
N TRP A 31 -7.36 -38.53 -8.06
CA TRP A 31 -7.07 -37.09 -7.94
C TRP A 31 -5.59 -36.79 -7.71
N GLY A 32 -4.76 -37.82 -7.54
CA GLY A 32 -3.34 -37.67 -7.25
C GLY A 32 -3.06 -37.20 -5.82
N PRO A 33 -1.79 -37.21 -5.39
CA PRO A 33 -1.42 -36.76 -4.06
C PRO A 33 -1.68 -35.24 -3.93
N PRO A 34 -1.95 -34.75 -2.71
CA PRO A 34 -1.92 -33.31 -2.48
C PRO A 34 -0.48 -32.80 -2.63
N PRO A 35 -0.26 -31.48 -2.83
CA PRO A 35 1.07 -30.90 -2.84
C PRO A 35 1.86 -31.25 -1.58
N GLU A 36 3.18 -31.31 -1.70
CA GLU A 36 4.04 -31.62 -0.56
C GLU A 36 3.82 -30.62 0.57
N GLY A 37 3.59 -31.13 1.79
CA GLY A 37 3.30 -30.31 2.98
C GLY A 37 1.86 -29.81 3.13
N TRP A 38 0.95 -30.13 2.19
CA TRP A 38 -0.43 -29.64 2.25
C TRP A 38 -1.23 -30.19 3.43
N GLN A 39 -1.83 -29.29 4.20
CA GLN A 39 -2.73 -29.65 5.30
C GLN A 39 -4.18 -29.70 4.83
N LEU A 40 -4.73 -30.91 4.70
CA LEU A 40 -6.14 -31.15 4.35
C LEU A 40 -7.13 -30.67 5.41
N TRP A 41 -6.65 -30.43 6.63
CA TRP A 41 -7.47 -30.07 7.79
C TRP A 41 -6.85 -28.90 8.53
N THR A 42 -7.50 -27.75 8.44
CA THR A 42 -7.07 -26.53 9.12
C THR A 42 -7.94 -26.29 10.36
N ASP A 43 -7.38 -25.66 11.39
CA ASP A 43 -8.14 -25.28 12.58
C ASP A 43 -9.01 -24.05 12.30
N ASP A 44 -10.30 -24.09 12.66
CA ASP A 44 -11.25 -22.96 12.51
C ASP A 44 -10.81 -21.68 13.24
N ASP A 45 -9.91 -21.82 14.22
CA ASP A 45 -9.42 -20.70 15.01
C ASP A 45 -8.56 -19.72 14.20
N ALA A 46 -8.09 -20.12 13.00
CA ALA A 46 -7.37 -19.23 12.09
C ALA A 46 -8.24 -18.02 11.67
N LYS A 47 -9.52 -18.23 11.32
CA LYS A 47 -10.42 -17.14 10.94
C LYS A 47 -10.78 -16.24 12.13
N LYS A 48 -11.02 -16.82 13.31
CA LYS A 48 -11.30 -16.01 14.52
C LYS A 48 -10.09 -15.23 15.00
N SER A 49 -8.88 -15.74 14.80
CA SER A 49 -7.64 -15.01 15.09
C SER A 49 -7.34 -13.95 14.03
N TRP A 50 -7.66 -14.20 12.76
CA TRP A 50 -7.54 -13.25 11.65
C TRP A 50 -8.39 -12.00 11.90
N PHE A 51 -9.71 -12.14 12.12
CA PHE A 51 -10.59 -11.00 12.40
C PHE A 51 -10.29 -10.29 13.74
N LEU A 52 -9.71 -11.00 14.73
CA LEU A 52 -9.43 -10.43 16.05
C LEU A 52 -8.06 -9.75 16.13
N ARG A 53 -7.07 -10.20 15.35
CA ARG A 53 -5.76 -9.54 15.18
C ARG A 53 -5.85 -8.35 14.22
N HIS A 54 -6.68 -8.45 13.19
CA HIS A 54 -6.91 -7.35 12.23
C HIS A 54 -7.66 -6.17 12.85
N LYS A 55 -8.55 -6.40 13.84
CA LYS A 55 -9.15 -5.32 14.67
C LYS A 55 -8.17 -4.61 15.61
N ILE A 56 -7.03 -5.23 15.95
CA ILE A 56 -6.00 -4.61 16.80
C ILE A 56 -5.08 -3.72 15.95
N LEU A 57 -4.76 -4.12 14.72
CA LEU A 57 -3.99 -3.31 13.75
C LEU A 57 -4.79 -2.11 13.20
N THR A 58 -6.08 -2.28 12.87
CA THR A 58 -6.98 -1.17 12.48
C THR A 58 -7.39 -0.27 13.66
N GLY A 59 -7.26 -0.74 14.91
CA GLY A 59 -7.64 -0.02 16.13
C GLY A 59 -6.56 0.88 16.73
N LEU A 60 -5.28 0.68 16.44
CA LEU A 60 -4.19 1.52 16.96
C LEU A 60 -4.05 2.87 16.22
N GLY A 61 -4.53 2.96 14.97
CA GLY A 61 -4.68 4.24 14.25
C GLY A 61 -5.89 5.07 14.69
N ALA A 62 -6.96 4.44 15.17
CA ALA A 62 -8.20 5.13 15.56
C ALA A 62 -8.25 5.57 17.04
N LEU A 63 -7.34 5.10 17.90
CA LEU A 63 -7.35 5.38 19.34
C LEU A 63 -6.75 6.74 19.76
N ILE A 64 -6.15 7.50 18.83
CA ILE A 64 -5.64 8.86 19.12
C ILE A 64 -6.74 9.94 19.00
N LEU A 65 -7.91 9.64 18.40
CA LEU A 65 -9.01 10.61 18.28
C LEU A 65 -10.14 10.48 19.33
N LEU A 66 -10.09 9.50 20.24
CA LEU A 66 -11.17 9.28 21.23
C LEU A 66 -10.90 9.84 22.65
N PHE A 67 -9.92 10.73 22.83
CA PHE A 67 -9.66 11.40 24.13
C PHE A 67 -10.20 12.83 24.24
N VAL A 68 -11.02 13.29 23.29
CA VAL A 68 -11.81 14.53 23.41
C VAL A 68 -13.31 14.22 23.34
N ALA A 69 -13.84 13.49 24.33
CA ALA A 69 -15.25 13.58 24.75
C ALA A 69 -15.55 12.58 25.88
N ILE A 70 -15.14 12.88 27.11
CA ILE A 70 -15.85 12.38 28.30
C ILE A 70 -16.22 13.57 29.18
N ALA A 71 -17.40 14.10 28.93
CA ALA A 71 -18.20 14.80 29.93
C ALA A 71 -19.68 14.59 29.60
N GLY A 72 -20.35 13.66 30.28
CA GLY A 72 -21.81 13.50 30.21
C GLY A 72 -22.31 12.07 30.39
N VAL A 73 -22.40 11.62 31.64
CA VAL A 73 -23.06 10.37 32.05
C VAL A 73 -24.59 10.49 31.99
N SER A 74 -25.26 9.36 31.70
CA SER A 74 -26.63 8.93 32.05
C SER A 74 -27.33 8.39 30.80
N GLY A 75 -27.83 7.17 30.68
CA GLY A 75 -28.23 6.13 31.63
C GLY A 75 -29.42 5.39 30.98
N GLY A 76 -29.59 4.08 31.24
CA GLY A 76 -30.84 3.36 30.91
C GLY A 76 -30.68 1.96 30.32
N GLU A 77 -30.97 0.95 31.14
CA GLU A 77 -30.98 -0.49 30.87
C GLU A 77 -32.08 -0.96 29.88
N LYS A 78 -31.82 -2.07 29.15
CA LYS A 78 -32.48 -3.41 29.25
C LYS A 78 -32.50 -4.19 27.92
N ALA A 79 -32.03 -5.43 27.97
CA ALA A 79 -32.52 -6.56 27.18
C ALA A 79 -33.51 -7.38 28.07
N PRO A 80 -34.12 -8.52 27.67
CA PRO A 80 -33.98 -9.30 26.42
C PRO A 80 -35.35 -9.79 25.85
N ASP A 81 -35.35 -10.57 24.76
CA ASP A 81 -35.90 -11.95 24.73
C ASP A 81 -36.03 -12.53 23.31
N THR A 82 -35.59 -13.78 23.19
CA THR A 82 -35.82 -14.75 22.10
C THR A 82 -37.13 -15.51 22.35
N PRO A 83 -37.77 -16.10 21.31
CA PRO A 83 -38.06 -17.54 21.40
C PRO A 83 -37.92 -18.34 20.09
N THR A 84 -37.16 -19.45 20.19
CA THR A 84 -37.52 -20.86 19.93
C THR A 84 -38.25 -21.32 18.64
N ALA A 85 -37.47 -21.98 17.77
CA ALA A 85 -37.54 -23.38 17.28
C ALA A 85 -38.69 -23.95 16.41
N GLN A 86 -38.29 -25.03 15.71
CA GLN A 86 -39.04 -26.17 15.11
C GLN A 86 -39.37 -26.04 13.60
N THR A 87 -39.36 -27.05 12.71
CA THR A 87 -38.97 -28.48 12.63
C THR A 87 -39.03 -28.91 11.14
N THR A 88 -38.13 -29.80 10.71
CA THR A 88 -38.13 -30.86 9.63
C THR A 88 -39.53 -31.33 9.10
N PRO A 89 -39.74 -31.96 7.89
CA PRO A 89 -38.85 -32.82 7.09
C PRO A 89 -38.82 -32.63 5.54
N ALA A 90 -37.86 -33.35 4.93
CA ALA A 90 -37.79 -33.78 3.51
C ALA A 90 -38.88 -34.83 3.15
N PRO A 91 -39.12 -35.09 1.85
CA PRO A 91 -38.56 -36.29 1.18
C PRO A 91 -38.06 -35.97 -0.25
N SER A 92 -37.00 -36.58 -0.77
CA SER A 92 -36.84 -37.95 -1.35
C SER A 92 -37.14 -38.03 -2.85
N GLU A 93 -36.45 -38.98 -3.46
CA GLU A 93 -36.49 -39.51 -4.84
C GLU A 93 -35.73 -38.72 -5.92
N GLU A 94 -35.08 -39.30 -6.92
CA GLU A 94 -34.61 -40.65 -7.30
C GLU A 94 -34.12 -40.45 -8.76
N ALA A 95 -32.88 -40.82 -9.11
CA ALA A 95 -32.50 -41.72 -10.23
C ALA A 95 -32.97 -41.29 -11.66
N GLU A 96 -32.17 -41.34 -12.72
CA GLU A 96 -31.50 -42.51 -13.30
C GLU A 96 -30.55 -42.11 -14.45
N ALA A 97 -29.56 -42.98 -14.68
CA ALA A 97 -28.98 -43.45 -15.95
C ALA A 97 -28.48 -42.42 -16.99
N THR A 98 -27.16 -42.22 -17.19
CA THR A 98 -26.23 -43.01 -18.04
C THR A 98 -26.81 -43.63 -19.31
N GLU A 99 -26.43 -43.09 -20.46
CA GLU A 99 -26.29 -43.86 -21.69
C GLU A 99 -25.03 -43.41 -22.47
N SER A 100 -24.26 -44.42 -22.88
CA SER A 100 -22.96 -44.36 -23.53
C SER A 100 -23.01 -45.37 -24.68
N ALA A 101 -22.71 -44.94 -25.90
CA ALA A 101 -22.32 -45.76 -27.07
C ALA A 101 -22.24 -44.83 -28.28
N GLU A 102 -21.35 -44.97 -29.27
CA GLU A 102 -20.23 -45.87 -29.51
C GLU A 102 -19.40 -45.23 -30.63
N ALA A 103 -18.11 -45.52 -30.62
CA ALA A 103 -17.15 -45.10 -31.63
C ALA A 103 -17.29 -45.94 -32.91
N LEU A 104 -17.23 -45.30 -34.09
CA LEU A 104 -16.91 -45.94 -35.36
C LEU A 104 -15.99 -45.05 -36.21
N THR A 105 -14.80 -45.53 -36.51
CA THR A 105 -13.95 -45.13 -37.66
C THR A 105 -13.13 -46.36 -38.09
N PRO A 106 -12.42 -46.37 -39.25
CA PRO A 106 -12.39 -45.42 -40.37
C PRO A 106 -12.51 -46.09 -41.76
N SER A 107 -12.61 -45.30 -42.84
CA SER A 107 -12.10 -45.71 -44.15
C SER A 107 -11.60 -44.51 -44.98
N PRO A 108 -10.53 -44.64 -45.78
CA PRO A 108 -9.73 -43.51 -46.25
C PRO A 108 -10.13 -43.08 -47.66
N ALA A 109 -10.04 -41.77 -47.97
CA ALA A 109 -9.48 -41.27 -49.24
C ALA A 109 -9.49 -39.74 -49.35
N ARG A 110 -8.38 -39.27 -49.95
CA ARG A 110 -8.08 -37.98 -50.58
C ARG A 110 -7.60 -36.85 -49.66
N SER A 111 -6.30 -36.61 -49.82
CA SER A 111 -5.54 -35.47 -49.31
C SER A 111 -6.02 -34.17 -50.00
N PRO A 112 -6.48 -33.16 -49.25
CA PRO A 112 -6.66 -31.82 -49.78
C PRO A 112 -5.32 -31.07 -49.73
N THR A 113 -5.06 -30.30 -50.78
CA THR A 113 -3.98 -29.30 -50.88
C THR A 113 -3.93 -28.40 -49.63
N PRO A 114 -2.75 -28.05 -49.09
CA PRO A 114 -2.66 -27.19 -47.91
C PRO A 114 -3.19 -25.79 -48.24
N THR A 115 -4.35 -25.46 -47.67
CA THR A 115 -4.84 -24.08 -47.54
C THR A 115 -3.89 -23.33 -46.60
N PRO A 116 -3.45 -22.10 -46.92
CA PRO A 116 -2.68 -21.31 -45.96
C PRO A 116 -3.52 -21.10 -44.70
N THR A 117 -3.00 -21.54 -43.55
CA THR A 117 -3.57 -21.26 -42.24
C THR A 117 -3.67 -19.75 -42.08
N PRO A 118 -4.87 -19.17 -41.86
CA PRO A 118 -4.96 -17.76 -41.54
C PRO A 118 -4.17 -17.54 -40.24
N THR A 119 -3.27 -16.55 -40.24
CA THR A 119 -2.69 -16.02 -39.01
C THR A 119 -3.85 -15.74 -38.05
N PRO A 120 -3.82 -16.25 -36.79
CA PRO A 120 -4.89 -15.97 -35.85
C PRO A 120 -5.03 -14.45 -35.75
N THR A 121 -6.23 -13.96 -36.04
CA THR A 121 -6.65 -12.62 -35.64
C THR A 121 -6.33 -12.52 -34.14
N PRO A 122 -5.59 -11.50 -33.67
CA PRO A 122 -5.33 -11.36 -32.24
C PRO A 122 -6.70 -11.41 -31.54
N GLU A 123 -6.85 -12.39 -30.66
CA GLU A 123 -7.96 -12.45 -29.73
C GLU A 123 -7.90 -11.14 -28.93
N PRO A 124 -9.00 -10.37 -28.83
CA PRO A 124 -8.97 -9.12 -28.10
C PRO A 124 -8.45 -9.43 -26.70
N GLU A 125 -7.36 -8.75 -26.34
CA GLU A 125 -6.80 -8.78 -25.00
C GLU A 125 -7.94 -8.46 -24.02
N PRO A 126 -8.15 -9.27 -22.97
CA PRO A 126 -9.26 -9.05 -22.05
C PRO A 126 -9.16 -7.63 -21.51
N GLU A 127 -10.22 -6.84 -21.68
CA GLU A 127 -10.28 -5.51 -21.10
C GLU A 127 -10.14 -5.67 -19.58
N VAL A 128 -9.10 -5.06 -19.01
CA VAL A 128 -8.84 -5.11 -17.57
C VAL A 128 -10.00 -4.41 -16.87
N VAL A 129 -10.86 -5.20 -16.22
CA VAL A 129 -12.00 -4.71 -15.46
C VAL A 129 -11.50 -4.28 -14.08
N GLY A 130 -11.94 -3.12 -13.60
CA GLY A 130 -11.61 -2.67 -12.25
C GLY A 130 -12.08 -3.62 -11.14
N PHE A 131 -11.52 -3.48 -9.95
CA PHE A 131 -11.80 -4.36 -8.81
C PHE A 131 -11.97 -3.56 -7.51
N GLY A 132 -12.83 -4.03 -6.61
CA GLY A 132 -13.09 -3.36 -5.33
C GLY A 132 -12.34 -3.97 -4.15
N ASP A 133 -12.81 -3.68 -2.93
CA ASP A 133 -12.27 -4.21 -1.68
C ASP A 133 -12.17 -5.76 -1.65
N GLY A 134 -11.14 -6.26 -0.99
CA GLY A 134 -10.89 -7.69 -0.83
C GLY A 134 -9.41 -8.05 -0.90
N THR A 135 -9.14 -9.35 -0.86
CA THR A 135 -7.82 -9.92 -1.16
C THR A 135 -7.94 -10.67 -2.49
N HIS A 136 -7.21 -10.20 -3.49
CA HIS A 136 -7.24 -10.70 -4.87
C HIS A 136 -5.94 -11.39 -5.20
N ARG A 137 -6.00 -12.50 -5.93
CA ARG A 137 -4.83 -13.21 -6.48
C ARG A 137 -4.44 -12.61 -7.82
N VAL A 138 -3.17 -12.27 -7.98
CA VAL A 138 -2.66 -11.73 -9.24
C VAL A 138 -2.52 -12.87 -10.26
N GLY A 139 -2.98 -12.64 -11.49
CA GLY A 139 -3.06 -13.64 -12.56
C GLY A 139 -4.21 -14.64 -12.43
N GLU A 140 -5.05 -14.54 -11.39
CA GLU A 140 -6.28 -15.33 -11.24
C GLU A 140 -7.51 -14.43 -11.10
N ASP A 141 -7.53 -13.57 -10.07
CA ASP A 141 -8.66 -12.68 -9.76
C ASP A 141 -8.50 -11.31 -10.42
N ILE A 142 -7.26 -10.81 -10.51
CA ILE A 142 -6.89 -9.53 -11.13
C ILE A 142 -5.62 -9.70 -11.97
N GLU A 143 -5.49 -8.91 -13.04
CA GLU A 143 -4.27 -8.91 -13.86
C GLU A 143 -3.21 -7.93 -13.31
N PRO A 144 -1.92 -8.20 -13.52
CA PRO A 144 -0.86 -7.20 -13.32
C PRO A 144 -1.15 -5.91 -14.10
N GLY A 145 -0.77 -4.77 -13.54
CA GLY A 145 -1.01 -3.47 -14.15
C GLY A 145 -0.92 -2.31 -13.17
N THR A 146 -1.06 -1.09 -13.68
CA THR A 146 -1.11 0.11 -12.85
C THR A 146 -2.56 0.57 -12.68
N TYR A 147 -3.00 0.65 -11.43
CA TYR A 147 -4.38 0.96 -11.07
C TYR A 147 -4.45 2.20 -10.20
N ARG A 148 -5.58 2.91 -10.28
CA ARG A 148 -5.91 4.06 -9.43
C ARG A 148 -7.14 3.74 -8.59
N SER A 149 -7.11 4.10 -7.31
CA SER A 149 -8.27 3.99 -6.42
C SER A 149 -9.18 5.21 -6.52
N ASP A 150 -10.50 5.00 -6.37
CA ASP A 150 -11.51 6.05 -6.52
C ASP A 150 -11.71 6.92 -5.26
N GLU A 151 -11.40 6.42 -4.05
CA GLU A 151 -11.71 7.13 -2.79
C GLU A 151 -10.47 7.50 -1.93
N SER A 152 -10.62 8.53 -1.09
CA SER A 152 -9.51 9.30 -0.51
C SER A 152 -9.38 9.32 1.02
N SER A 153 -10.18 8.58 1.79
CA SER A 153 -10.03 8.61 3.25
C SER A 153 -10.16 7.24 3.93
N LEU A 154 -9.08 6.83 4.60
CA LEU A 154 -8.86 5.53 5.27
C LEU A 154 -8.69 4.31 4.33
N CYS A 155 -8.27 4.55 3.08
CA CYS A 155 -7.89 3.51 2.13
C CYS A 155 -6.64 2.77 2.62
N TYR A 156 -6.76 1.49 2.91
CA TYR A 156 -5.62 0.60 3.11
C TYR A 156 -5.44 -0.29 1.91
N TRP A 157 -4.22 -0.39 1.41
CA TRP A 157 -3.86 -1.33 0.36
C TRP A 157 -2.52 -1.99 0.66
N ALA A 158 -2.33 -3.21 0.14
CA ALA A 158 -1.06 -3.91 0.20
C ALA A 158 -0.83 -4.79 -1.03
N ARG A 159 0.37 -4.74 -1.60
CA ARG A 159 0.90 -5.76 -2.51
C ARG A 159 1.49 -6.90 -1.68
N LEU A 160 1.17 -8.13 -2.04
CA LEU A 160 1.47 -9.31 -1.24
C LEU A 160 2.37 -10.30 -1.99
N ALA A 161 3.45 -10.75 -1.35
CA ALA A 161 4.30 -11.87 -1.79
C ALA A 161 3.74 -13.24 -1.36
N GLY A 162 2.74 -13.26 -0.48
CA GLY A 162 2.12 -14.47 0.04
C GLY A 162 0.82 -14.22 0.79
N PHE A 163 0.16 -15.29 1.25
CA PHE A 163 -1.13 -15.25 1.94
C PHE A 163 -1.09 -15.88 3.34
N SER A 164 0.09 -15.94 3.96
CA SER A 164 0.25 -16.45 5.32
C SER A 164 -0.31 -15.48 6.37
N GLY A 165 -0.35 -14.19 6.03
CA GLY A 165 -0.82 -13.11 6.90
C GLY A 165 0.25 -12.61 7.87
N GLU A 166 1.50 -13.02 7.65
CA GLU A 166 2.67 -12.51 8.36
C GLU A 166 3.18 -11.23 7.68
N LEU A 167 3.97 -10.42 8.39
CA LEU A 167 4.43 -9.12 7.86
C LEU A 167 5.38 -9.29 6.68
N GLU A 168 6.07 -10.43 6.60
CA GLU A 168 6.98 -10.79 5.52
C GLU A 168 6.27 -11.01 4.18
N ASP A 169 4.94 -11.20 4.18
CA ASP A 169 4.16 -11.27 2.96
C ASP A 169 3.90 -9.88 2.35
N ILE A 170 4.09 -8.79 3.10
CA ILE A 170 3.79 -7.43 2.61
C ILE A 170 4.99 -6.91 1.81
N VAL A 171 4.80 -6.76 0.50
CA VAL A 171 5.79 -6.14 -0.40
C VAL A 171 5.75 -4.62 -0.27
N ALA A 172 4.53 -4.09 -0.28
CA ALA A 172 4.25 -2.66 -0.24
C ALA A 172 2.91 -2.44 0.42
N ASN A 173 2.73 -1.33 1.14
CA ASN A 173 1.42 -0.94 1.65
C ASN A 173 1.28 0.57 1.80
N GLY A 174 0.04 1.04 1.85
CA GLY A 174 -0.28 2.45 2.07
C GLY A 174 -1.63 2.63 2.73
N ASN A 175 -1.85 3.84 3.24
CA ASN A 175 -3.01 4.20 4.06
C ASN A 175 -3.70 5.49 3.58
N SER A 176 -3.48 5.84 2.32
CA SER A 176 -3.87 7.11 1.71
C SER A 176 -4.58 6.86 0.39
N GLY A 177 -5.40 7.82 -0.05
CA GLY A 177 -6.05 7.79 -1.35
C GLY A 177 -6.38 9.20 -1.83
N PRO A 178 -6.72 9.40 -3.12
CA PRO A 178 -6.68 8.37 -4.16
C PRO A 178 -5.22 7.99 -4.49
N GLU A 179 -4.96 6.69 -4.55
CA GLU A 179 -3.62 6.13 -4.72
C GLU A 179 -3.41 5.60 -6.14
N ILE A 180 -2.16 5.51 -6.59
CA ILE A 180 -1.79 4.78 -7.81
C ILE A 180 -0.79 3.70 -7.44
N VAL A 181 -1.09 2.45 -7.79
CA VAL A 181 -0.24 1.29 -7.48
C VAL A 181 0.01 0.47 -8.73
N THR A 182 1.26 0.09 -8.96
CA THR A 182 1.61 -0.92 -9.97
C THR A 182 1.69 -2.29 -9.32
N ILE A 183 0.73 -3.15 -9.67
CA ILE A 183 0.71 -4.57 -9.34
C ILE A 183 1.53 -5.29 -10.40
N THR A 184 2.52 -6.05 -9.97
CA THR A 184 3.48 -6.75 -10.85
C THR A 184 3.12 -8.22 -10.98
N GLU A 185 3.66 -8.89 -12.00
CA GLU A 185 3.51 -10.35 -12.17
C GLU A 185 4.10 -11.17 -11.02
N ASP A 186 5.04 -10.60 -10.26
CA ASP A 186 5.71 -11.26 -9.13
C ASP A 186 4.88 -11.21 -7.84
N ASP A 187 3.82 -10.40 -7.80
CA ASP A 187 2.92 -10.35 -6.65
C ASP A 187 2.09 -11.64 -6.57
N ALA A 188 1.99 -12.23 -5.39
CA ALA A 188 1.03 -13.30 -5.14
C ALA A 188 -0.40 -12.75 -5.07
N GLY A 189 -0.58 -11.54 -4.51
CA GLY A 189 -1.90 -10.94 -4.32
C GLY A 189 -1.90 -9.45 -4.06
N PHE A 190 -3.10 -8.88 -4.03
CA PHE A 190 -3.36 -7.50 -3.66
C PHE A 190 -4.51 -7.45 -2.64
N GLU A 191 -4.26 -6.82 -1.49
CA GLU A 191 -5.28 -6.57 -0.47
C GLU A 191 -5.68 -5.10 -0.50
N THR A 192 -6.98 -4.83 -0.52
CA THR A 192 -7.51 -3.45 -0.47
C THR A 192 -8.75 -3.38 0.42
N SER A 193 -8.87 -2.28 1.15
CA SER A 193 -9.96 -2.04 2.10
C SER A 193 -10.24 -0.54 2.22
N ASN A 194 -11.50 -0.14 1.99
CA ASN A 194 -11.98 1.24 1.98
C ASN A 194 -11.25 2.14 0.96
N CYS A 195 -10.85 1.59 -0.18
CA CYS A 195 -10.22 2.35 -1.26
C CYS A 195 -11.19 2.72 -2.41
N GLY A 196 -12.43 2.23 -2.35
CA GLY A 196 -13.34 2.29 -3.48
C GLY A 196 -12.99 1.24 -4.53
N ASP A 197 -13.39 1.49 -5.77
CA ASP A 197 -12.97 0.68 -6.91
C ASP A 197 -11.55 1.10 -7.35
N TRP A 198 -10.78 0.11 -7.76
CA TRP A 198 -9.51 0.28 -8.46
C TRP A 198 -9.76 0.11 -9.94
N VAL A 199 -9.42 1.10 -10.74
CA VAL A 199 -9.57 1.07 -12.19
C VAL A 199 -8.20 1.22 -12.87
N PRO A 200 -8.02 0.70 -14.11
CA PRO A 200 -6.76 0.90 -14.84
C PRO A 200 -6.44 2.39 -14.94
N VAL A 201 -5.22 2.78 -14.59
CA VAL A 201 -4.83 4.20 -14.41
C VAL A 201 -5.07 5.06 -15.66
N GLU A 202 -4.98 4.46 -16.84
CA GLU A 202 -5.22 5.15 -18.11
C GLU A 202 -6.67 5.60 -18.31
N THR A 203 -7.61 4.94 -17.64
CA THR A 203 -9.04 5.30 -17.68
C THR A 203 -9.35 6.52 -16.82
N THR A 204 -8.42 6.95 -15.97
CA THR A 204 -8.60 8.09 -15.04
C THR A 204 -7.95 9.38 -15.53
N PHE A 205 -7.32 9.36 -16.71
CA PHE A 205 -6.68 10.54 -17.27
C PHE A 205 -7.71 11.59 -17.72
N PRO A 206 -7.55 12.86 -17.32
CA PRO A 206 -8.36 13.95 -17.87
C PRO A 206 -8.05 14.17 -19.35
N GLU A 207 -8.94 14.86 -20.08
CA GLU A 207 -8.70 15.22 -21.49
C GLU A 207 -7.42 16.05 -21.68
N THR A 208 -7.08 16.87 -20.68
CA THR A 208 -5.86 17.66 -20.61
C THR A 208 -5.26 17.57 -19.21
N PRO A 209 -3.94 17.36 -19.06
CA PRO A 209 -3.31 17.29 -17.74
C PRO A 209 -3.54 18.58 -16.93
N GLU A 210 -3.76 18.41 -15.65
CA GLU A 210 -4.17 19.50 -14.76
C GLU A 210 -3.00 20.35 -14.30
N THR A 211 -3.27 21.65 -14.10
CA THR A 211 -2.33 22.61 -13.52
C THR A 211 -2.74 23.07 -12.12
N SER A 212 -3.81 22.50 -11.58
CA SER A 212 -4.30 22.73 -10.22
C SER A 212 -4.94 21.44 -9.72
N PHE A 213 -4.51 20.93 -8.56
CA PHE A 213 -4.96 19.64 -8.03
C PHE A 213 -4.87 19.61 -6.51
N GLU A 214 -5.63 18.72 -5.87
CA GLU A 214 -5.63 18.53 -4.41
C GLU A 214 -4.73 17.34 -4.01
N ASP A 215 -4.97 16.73 -2.85
CA ASP A 215 -4.23 15.56 -2.39
C ASP A 215 -4.55 14.31 -3.21
N GLY A 216 -3.58 13.39 -3.26
CA GLY A 216 -3.62 12.15 -4.02
C GLY A 216 -2.29 11.86 -4.71
N THR A 217 -2.21 10.70 -5.34
CA THR A 217 -1.09 10.31 -6.20
C THR A 217 -1.45 10.58 -7.67
N PHE A 218 -0.53 11.05 -8.50
CA PHE A 218 -0.78 11.50 -9.86
C PHE A 218 0.30 10.99 -10.81
N VAL A 219 -0.04 10.79 -12.08
CA VAL A 219 0.90 10.48 -13.16
C VAL A 219 1.33 11.80 -13.80
N VAL A 220 2.63 12.07 -13.81
CA VAL A 220 3.15 13.31 -14.41
C VAL A 220 3.12 13.20 -15.93
N GLY A 221 2.63 14.24 -16.60
CA GLY A 221 2.41 14.29 -18.04
C GLY A 221 1.05 13.75 -18.50
N SER A 222 0.32 13.00 -17.65
CA SER A 222 -1.02 12.47 -17.97
C SER A 222 -2.10 13.02 -17.04
N HIS A 223 -1.94 12.89 -15.72
CA HIS A 223 -2.85 13.50 -14.76
C HIS A 223 -2.54 14.99 -14.56
N ILE A 224 -1.28 15.33 -14.35
CA ILE A 224 -0.82 16.70 -14.06
C ILE A 224 0.32 17.08 -14.99
N GLU A 225 0.41 18.36 -15.38
CA GLU A 225 1.56 18.81 -16.16
C GLU A 225 2.85 18.91 -15.30
N PRO A 226 4.04 18.68 -15.86
CA PRO A 226 5.29 18.98 -15.16
C PRO A 226 5.50 20.49 -15.05
N GLY A 227 6.11 20.98 -13.97
CA GLY A 227 6.43 22.39 -13.77
C GLY A 227 6.58 22.81 -12.32
N THR A 228 6.62 24.12 -12.08
CA THR A 228 6.71 24.68 -10.73
C THR A 228 5.34 24.80 -10.08
N TYR A 229 5.11 24.17 -8.93
CA TYR A 229 3.86 24.20 -8.19
C TYR A 229 4.03 24.77 -6.79
N ARG A 230 2.97 25.37 -6.25
CA ARG A 230 2.88 25.84 -4.88
C ARG A 230 1.65 25.24 -4.20
N ALA A 231 1.82 24.69 -3.01
CA ALA A 231 0.73 24.29 -2.13
C ALA A 231 0.17 25.49 -1.36
N ASP A 232 -1.16 25.63 -1.30
CA ASP A 232 -1.84 26.74 -0.60
C ASP A 232 -2.41 26.35 0.79
N GLY A 233 -2.42 25.06 1.12
CA GLY A 233 -2.89 24.52 2.39
C GLY A 233 -1.91 24.80 3.54
N ALA A 234 -1.94 26.03 4.05
CA ALA A 234 -1.19 26.41 5.25
C ALA A 234 -2.02 26.15 6.51
N VAL A 235 -1.88 24.97 7.17
CA VAL A 235 -1.82 24.80 8.65
C VAL A 235 -1.71 23.31 9.07
N SER A 236 -0.48 22.78 9.24
CA SER A 236 -0.03 21.75 10.23
C SER A 236 1.15 20.89 9.72
N ASP A 237 1.80 20.14 10.61
CA ASP A 237 2.85 19.13 10.36
C ASP A 237 2.38 17.90 9.53
N LEU A 238 1.26 18.01 8.80
CA LEU A 238 0.59 16.93 8.07
C LEU A 238 0.70 17.03 6.54
N CYS A 239 1.19 18.14 5.98
CA CYS A 239 1.45 18.22 4.53
C CYS A 239 2.70 17.41 4.20
N TYR A 240 2.52 16.29 3.53
CA TYR A 240 3.58 15.45 2.95
C TYR A 240 3.44 15.44 1.43
N TRP A 241 4.56 15.46 0.74
CA TRP A 241 4.58 15.27 -0.71
C TRP A 241 5.82 14.48 -1.14
N ALA A 242 5.72 13.80 -2.27
CA ALA A 242 6.86 13.14 -2.91
C ALA A 242 6.77 13.14 -4.44
N ARG A 243 7.91 13.31 -5.10
CA ARG A 243 8.12 13.00 -6.52
C ARG A 243 8.51 11.54 -6.64
N LEU A 244 7.92 10.83 -7.59
CA LEU A 244 8.01 9.39 -7.73
C LEU A 244 8.65 8.99 -9.05
N SER A 245 9.55 8.01 -9.02
CA SER A 245 10.13 7.37 -10.22
C SER A 245 9.33 6.17 -10.70
N GLU A 246 8.41 5.66 -9.89
CA GLU A 246 7.52 4.54 -10.21
C GLU A 246 6.33 4.47 -9.22
N PHE A 247 5.43 3.49 -9.39
CA PHE A 247 4.27 3.24 -8.53
C PHE A 247 4.22 1.83 -7.92
N ALA A 248 5.24 0.99 -8.12
CA ALA A 248 5.29 -0.35 -7.52
C ALA A 248 5.65 -0.29 -6.02
N GLY A 249 6.54 0.65 -5.67
CA GLY A 249 6.82 1.14 -4.32
C GLY A 249 7.15 0.09 -3.27
N GLU A 250 8.39 -0.36 -3.16
CA GLU A 250 8.88 -1.06 -1.95
C GLU A 250 9.26 -0.03 -0.87
N GLY A 251 8.29 0.44 -0.08
CA GLY A 251 8.56 1.41 0.99
C GLY A 251 8.99 2.81 0.49
N VAL A 252 10.28 3.16 0.63
CA VAL A 252 10.85 4.42 0.10
C VAL A 252 11.40 4.27 -1.32
N ASP A 253 11.53 3.03 -1.80
CA ASP A 253 11.97 2.76 -3.16
C ASP A 253 10.92 3.30 -4.13
N GLY A 254 11.38 4.07 -5.11
CA GLY A 254 10.50 4.84 -5.99
C GLY A 254 10.29 6.30 -5.60
N ILE A 255 10.74 6.76 -4.42
CA ILE A 255 10.73 8.18 -4.06
C ILE A 255 12.00 8.86 -4.60
N ILE A 256 11.84 9.80 -5.53
CA ILE A 256 12.94 10.64 -6.04
C ILE A 256 13.33 11.68 -4.98
N THR A 257 12.32 12.35 -4.42
CA THR A 257 12.46 13.34 -3.36
C THR A 257 11.13 13.51 -2.66
N ASN A 258 11.16 13.84 -1.38
CA ASN A 258 9.97 14.15 -0.60
C ASN A 258 10.19 15.39 0.29
N GLY A 259 9.12 15.84 0.93
CA GLY A 259 9.19 16.93 1.89
C GLY A 259 7.88 17.10 2.64
N ASN A 260 7.91 18.03 3.60
CA ASN A 260 6.73 18.40 4.36
C ASN A 260 6.52 19.92 4.38
N GLY A 261 5.25 20.34 4.54
CA GLY A 261 4.85 21.74 4.72
C GLY A 261 4.60 22.53 3.42
N PRO A 262 4.06 23.77 3.53
CA PRO A 262 3.77 24.61 2.38
C PRO A 262 5.08 24.97 1.67
N THR A 263 5.22 24.49 0.44
CA THR A 263 6.46 24.60 -0.33
C THR A 263 6.17 25.01 -1.77
N VAL A 264 7.24 25.39 -2.47
CA VAL A 264 7.28 25.47 -3.92
C VAL A 264 8.19 24.35 -4.40
N ILE A 265 7.69 23.53 -5.30
CA ILE A 265 8.49 22.44 -5.89
C ILE A 265 8.49 22.52 -7.41
N GLU A 266 9.53 21.97 -8.01
CA GLU A 266 9.55 21.65 -9.43
C GLU A 266 9.26 20.16 -9.61
N ILE A 267 8.15 19.85 -10.29
CA ILE A 267 7.81 18.50 -10.75
C ILE A 267 8.44 18.34 -12.14
N SER A 268 9.35 17.38 -12.28
CA SER A 268 10.08 17.14 -13.53
C SER A 268 9.20 16.41 -14.54
N ALA A 269 9.39 16.67 -15.82
CA ALA A 269 8.75 15.89 -16.89
C ALA A 269 9.21 14.42 -16.93
N ASP A 270 10.35 14.10 -16.29
CA ASP A 270 10.89 12.75 -16.19
C ASP A 270 10.36 11.97 -14.97
N ASP A 271 9.58 12.61 -14.10
CA ASP A 271 8.96 11.92 -12.97
C ASP A 271 7.87 10.98 -13.49
N ALA A 272 7.77 9.79 -12.91
CA ALA A 272 6.63 8.92 -13.18
C ALA A 272 5.37 9.49 -12.51
N GLY A 273 5.53 10.00 -11.28
CA GLY A 273 4.40 10.47 -10.49
C GLY A 273 4.71 11.53 -9.45
N PHE A 274 3.64 12.04 -8.86
CA PHE A 274 3.67 12.95 -7.73
C PHE A 274 2.60 12.54 -6.73
N THR A 275 2.92 12.48 -5.44
CA THR A 275 1.94 12.23 -4.38
C THR A 275 1.92 13.37 -3.39
N SER A 276 0.72 13.71 -2.91
CA SER A 276 0.47 14.74 -1.91
C SER A 276 -0.56 14.28 -0.91
N PHE A 277 -0.33 14.59 0.36
CA PHE A 277 -1.28 14.38 1.44
C PHE A 277 -1.25 15.56 2.40
N GLY A 278 -2.41 16.11 2.75
CA GLY A 278 -2.54 17.19 3.72
C GLY A 278 -1.97 18.54 3.26
N CYS A 279 -1.71 18.73 1.96
CA CYS A 279 -1.08 19.95 1.44
C CYS A 279 -2.07 20.98 0.87
N GLY A 280 -3.36 20.65 0.81
CA GLY A 280 -4.37 21.51 0.22
C GLY A 280 -4.28 21.53 -1.31
N THR A 281 -4.53 22.68 -1.92
CA THR A 281 -4.48 22.80 -3.38
C THR A 281 -3.06 23.15 -3.84
N TRP A 282 -2.54 22.36 -4.76
CA TRP A 282 -1.36 22.68 -5.56
C TRP A 282 -1.78 23.49 -6.77
N SER A 283 -1.10 24.62 -7.01
CA SER A 283 -1.32 25.45 -8.20
C SER A 283 -0.02 25.68 -8.95
N ARG A 284 -0.04 25.48 -10.27
CA ARG A 284 1.11 25.76 -11.14
C ARG A 284 1.41 27.25 -11.16
N SER A 285 2.66 27.61 -10.93
CA SER A 285 3.14 28.98 -11.04
C SER A 285 3.23 29.37 -12.53
N LYS A 286 2.74 30.57 -12.89
CA LYS A 286 2.86 31.08 -14.26
C LYS A 286 4.32 31.36 -14.58
N SER A 287 4.83 30.78 -15.67
CA SER A 287 6.14 31.13 -16.19
C SER A 287 6.12 32.60 -16.66
N GLY A 288 6.75 33.48 -15.89
CA GLY A 288 6.89 34.91 -16.22
C GLY A 288 6.10 35.87 -15.32
N SER A 289 6.54 36.01 -14.07
CA SER A 289 6.55 37.30 -13.37
C SER A 289 7.57 37.20 -12.24
N ALA A 290 8.83 37.50 -12.59
CA ALA A 290 9.81 37.91 -11.60
C ALA A 290 9.27 39.18 -10.92
N ALA A 291 8.66 39.03 -9.75
CA ALA A 291 8.69 40.10 -8.76
C ALA A 291 10.06 39.99 -8.11
N GLU A 292 10.97 40.86 -8.53
CA GLU A 292 12.22 41.12 -7.84
C GLU A 292 11.93 41.44 -6.37
N SER A 293 12.20 40.49 -5.48
CA SER A 293 12.96 40.76 -4.27
C SER A 293 13.67 39.48 -3.84
N GLY A 294 14.97 39.40 -4.18
CA GLY A 294 15.91 38.44 -3.61
C GLY A 294 15.94 37.08 -4.31
N SER A 295 16.75 37.00 -5.36
CA SER A 295 17.38 35.77 -5.81
C SER A 295 18.07 35.07 -4.63
N ASP A 296 17.63 33.85 -4.31
CA ASP A 296 18.49 32.69 -4.02
C ASP A 296 17.58 31.48 -3.84
N ALA A 297 17.57 30.59 -4.84
CA ALA A 297 17.33 29.18 -4.56
C ALA A 297 18.44 28.74 -3.60
N PRO A 298 18.18 28.06 -2.47
CA PRO A 298 19.28 27.52 -1.70
C PRO A 298 19.95 26.46 -2.58
N PRO A 299 21.26 26.59 -2.85
CA PRO A 299 22.01 25.55 -3.50
C PRO A 299 21.88 24.23 -2.73
N LEU A 300 21.86 23.15 -3.50
CA LEU A 300 22.47 21.92 -3.06
C LEU A 300 23.94 22.29 -2.71
N VAL A 301 24.24 22.30 -1.42
CA VAL A 301 25.52 22.61 -0.76
C VAL A 301 26.09 24.03 -0.92
N ASP A 302 25.75 24.89 0.02
CA ASP A 302 26.56 26.04 0.45
C ASP A 302 26.28 26.44 1.91
N ALA A 303 27.36 26.88 2.55
CA ALA A 303 27.57 26.94 3.99
C ALA A 303 26.92 28.18 4.65
N ALA A 304 25.68 28.49 4.32
CA ALA A 304 24.84 29.42 5.07
C ALA A 304 23.89 28.61 5.94
N GLY A 305 24.28 28.39 7.20
CA GLY A 305 23.70 27.36 8.02
C GLY A 305 22.20 27.51 8.26
N ARG A 306 21.50 26.38 8.24
CA ARG A 306 20.07 26.28 8.59
C ARG A 306 19.87 26.96 9.95
N PRO A 307 18.92 27.89 10.14
CA PRO A 307 18.77 28.59 11.40
C PRO A 307 18.44 27.61 12.54
N TYR A 308 19.01 27.83 13.72
CA TYR A 308 18.66 27.01 14.88
C TYR A 308 17.15 27.11 15.18
N PRO A 309 16.42 25.99 15.28
CA PRO A 309 14.95 25.95 15.42
C PRO A 309 14.43 26.43 16.79
N GLY A 310 15.28 27.00 17.64
CA GLY A 310 14.88 27.57 18.92
C GLY A 310 14.60 26.54 20.02
N ARG A 311 14.75 25.23 19.73
CA ARG A 311 14.63 24.15 20.71
C ARG A 311 15.69 23.07 20.50
N GLU A 312 16.06 22.42 21.60
CA GLU A 312 17.01 21.30 21.60
C GLU A 312 16.27 20.01 21.20
N TYR A 313 16.94 19.15 20.42
CA TYR A 313 16.47 17.80 20.11
C TYR A 313 17.23 16.73 20.90
N THR A 314 16.49 15.74 21.37
CA THR A 314 16.98 14.70 22.27
C THR A 314 16.33 13.36 22.01
N ILE A 315 16.78 12.30 22.69
CA ILE A 315 16.13 10.98 22.69
C ILE A 315 14.65 11.02 23.14
N ALA A 316 14.19 12.09 23.80
CA ALA A 316 12.79 12.24 24.16
C ALA A 316 11.90 12.50 22.93
N ASP A 317 12.47 13.01 21.84
CA ASP A 317 11.79 13.29 20.58
C ASP A 317 11.68 12.03 19.68
N ARG A 318 12.12 10.85 20.14
CA ARG A 318 12.14 9.59 19.35
C ARG A 318 10.78 9.08 18.86
N MET A 319 9.68 9.56 19.45
CA MET A 319 8.31 9.14 19.08
C MET A 319 7.61 10.20 18.22
N GLN A 320 8.34 11.25 17.84
CA GLN A 320 7.83 12.38 17.07
C GLN A 320 8.76 12.63 15.89
N PHE A 321 8.19 12.52 14.70
CA PHE A 321 8.88 12.92 13.48
C PHE A 321 9.17 14.43 13.51
N SER A 322 10.38 14.83 13.13
CA SER A 322 10.78 16.24 12.99
C SER A 322 11.73 16.41 11.80
N ALA A 323 11.43 17.41 10.96
CA ALA A 323 12.29 17.80 9.85
C ALA A 323 13.68 18.27 10.30
N ASP A 324 13.80 18.80 11.52
CA ASP A 324 15.08 19.22 12.08
C ASP A 324 15.92 18.00 12.47
N VAL A 325 15.27 16.94 12.98
CA VAL A 325 15.91 15.65 13.29
C VAL A 325 16.31 14.94 12.00
N LEU A 326 15.48 14.99 10.97
CA LEU A 326 15.80 14.44 9.66
C LEU A 326 17.03 15.14 9.06
N TRP A 327 17.10 16.47 9.16
CA TRP A 327 18.27 17.23 8.74
C TRP A 327 19.51 16.84 9.55
N ILE A 328 19.40 16.71 10.88
CA ILE A 328 20.49 16.23 11.74
C ILE A 328 20.99 14.86 11.26
N GLN A 329 20.10 13.89 11.02
CA GLN A 329 20.45 12.55 10.56
C GLN A 329 21.14 12.57 9.19
N GLN A 330 20.68 13.40 8.25
CA GLN A 330 21.36 13.58 6.96
C GLN A 330 22.77 14.16 7.14
N GLN A 331 22.96 15.15 8.02
CA GLN A 331 24.28 15.71 8.31
C GLN A 331 25.22 14.69 8.95
N LEU A 332 24.71 13.79 9.80
CA LEU A 332 25.47 12.69 10.39
C LEU A 332 25.90 11.67 9.32
N ARG A 333 24.98 11.26 8.43
CA ARG A 333 25.29 10.33 7.34
C ARG A 333 26.37 10.88 6.40
N ILE A 334 26.30 12.16 6.02
CA ILE A 334 27.34 12.83 5.21
C ILE A 334 28.72 12.80 5.89
N ARG A 335 28.75 12.77 7.22
CA ARG A 335 29.97 12.71 8.04
C ARG A 335 30.45 11.28 8.34
N GLY A 336 29.80 10.27 7.76
CA GLY A 336 30.23 8.87 7.81
C GLY A 336 29.41 7.97 8.75
N HIS A 337 28.34 8.47 9.36
CA HIS A 337 27.42 7.68 10.21
C HIS A 337 26.34 7.02 9.34
N GLU A 338 26.73 6.10 8.47
CA GLU A 338 25.85 5.48 7.47
C GLU A 338 24.75 4.58 8.07
N ASP A 339 24.93 4.13 9.31
CA ASP A 339 23.99 3.30 10.08
C ASP A 339 22.87 4.10 10.76
N VAL A 340 22.96 5.44 10.74
CA VAL A 340 21.88 6.33 11.15
C VAL A 340 20.83 6.39 10.07
N GLU A 341 19.64 5.86 10.35
CA GLU A 341 18.47 6.01 9.50
C GLU A 341 18.00 7.48 9.52
N ALA A 342 17.70 8.03 8.35
CA ALA A 342 17.19 9.39 8.18
C ALA A 342 15.65 9.34 8.17
N ASP A 343 15.08 8.97 9.31
CA ASP A 343 13.65 8.72 9.52
C ASP A 343 12.93 9.89 10.22
N GLY A 344 13.66 10.97 10.53
CA GLY A 344 13.16 12.14 11.26
C GLY A 344 12.82 11.90 12.72
N SER A 345 13.14 10.72 13.27
CA SER A 345 12.87 10.35 14.66
C SER A 345 14.16 10.27 15.45
N PHE A 346 14.26 11.00 16.56
CA PHE A 346 15.54 11.11 17.28
C PHE A 346 15.81 9.86 18.12
N GLY A 347 16.27 8.80 17.47
CA GLY A 347 16.49 7.48 18.06
C GLY A 347 17.86 7.30 18.73
N PRO A 348 18.11 6.12 19.33
CA PRO A 348 19.39 5.81 19.97
C PRO A 348 20.59 5.95 19.03
N ARG A 349 20.46 5.51 17.76
CA ARG A 349 21.55 5.62 16.77
C ARG A 349 21.88 7.09 16.46
N THR A 350 20.87 7.95 16.27
CA THR A 350 21.08 9.39 16.07
C THR A 350 21.77 10.05 17.26
N ARG A 351 21.37 9.69 18.50
CA ARG A 351 22.01 10.18 19.73
C ARG A 351 23.48 9.74 19.79
N ASP A 352 23.76 8.47 19.49
CA ASP A 352 25.11 7.90 19.60
C ASP A 352 26.05 8.53 18.56
N ALA A 353 25.60 8.66 17.31
CA ALA A 353 26.32 9.39 16.28
C ALA A 353 26.59 10.86 16.64
N LEU A 354 25.63 11.55 17.28
CA LEU A 354 25.86 12.91 17.79
C LEU A 354 26.90 12.97 18.90
N MET A 355 26.93 12.00 19.82
CA MET A 355 27.97 11.96 20.85
C MET A 355 29.37 11.79 20.24
N GLU A 356 29.48 10.98 19.19
CA GLU A 356 30.74 10.80 18.45
C GLU A 356 31.17 12.08 17.73
N GLU A 357 30.26 12.73 16.99
CA GLU A 357 30.54 14.01 16.33
C GLU A 357 30.89 15.13 17.32
N GLN A 358 30.16 15.21 18.43
CA GLN A 358 30.45 16.18 19.49
C GLN A 358 31.86 15.96 20.07
N ALA A 359 32.23 14.71 20.37
CA ALA A 359 33.56 14.38 20.88
C ALA A 359 34.65 14.71 19.85
N ALA A 360 34.44 14.37 18.58
CA ALA A 360 35.37 14.65 17.49
C ALA A 360 35.60 16.16 17.27
N ASN A 361 34.58 16.98 17.52
CA ASN A 361 34.61 18.42 17.32
C ASN A 361 34.82 19.23 18.63
N GLY A 362 35.21 18.58 19.73
CA GLY A 362 35.56 19.25 20.99
C GLY A 362 34.38 19.83 21.77
N LEU A 363 33.16 19.38 21.48
CA LEU A 363 31.96 19.65 22.27
C LEU A 363 31.81 18.61 23.40
N PHE A 364 30.98 18.92 24.39
CA PHE A 364 30.61 17.94 25.41
C PHE A 364 29.68 16.89 24.76
N PRO A 365 30.04 15.57 24.80
CA PRO A 365 29.31 14.53 24.08
C PRO A 365 28.05 14.09 24.87
N ASP A 366 27.02 14.93 24.87
CA ASP A 366 25.74 14.68 25.54
C ASP A 366 24.66 14.08 24.63
N GLY A 367 24.93 13.97 23.32
CA GLY A 367 24.02 13.40 22.32
C GLY A 367 22.79 14.26 22.08
N ARG A 368 22.86 15.56 22.38
CA ARG A 368 21.77 16.52 22.25
C ARG A 368 22.06 17.50 21.13
N ALA A 369 21.07 17.75 20.27
CA ALA A 369 21.20 18.75 19.22
C ALA A 369 20.71 20.12 19.70
N GLY A 370 21.49 20.75 20.59
CA GLY A 370 21.34 22.14 20.99
C GLY A 370 22.07 23.11 20.02
N PRO A 371 22.11 24.42 20.29
CA PRO A 371 22.61 25.42 19.34
C PRO A 371 24.04 25.18 18.86
N LYS A 372 24.93 24.73 19.76
CA LYS A 372 26.33 24.44 19.43
C LYS A 372 26.50 23.18 18.58
N THR A 373 25.71 22.15 18.87
CA THR A 373 25.68 20.92 18.06
C THR A 373 25.11 21.23 16.68
N TRP A 374 24.09 22.08 16.62
CA TRP A 374 23.48 22.56 15.38
C TRP A 374 24.49 23.32 14.50
N GLU A 375 25.22 24.26 15.09
CA GLU A 375 26.32 24.99 14.43
C GLU A 375 27.42 24.04 13.95
N MET A 376 27.82 23.06 14.78
CA MET A 376 28.81 22.03 14.41
C MET A 376 28.39 21.19 13.20
N LEU A 377 27.10 20.87 13.08
CA LEU A 377 26.56 20.16 11.91
C LEU A 377 26.46 21.06 10.66
N GLY A 378 26.87 22.33 10.73
CA GLY A 378 26.81 23.29 9.62
C GLY A 378 25.55 24.15 9.63
N GLY A 379 24.82 24.21 10.75
CA GLY A 379 23.73 25.14 11.01
C GLY A 379 24.23 26.55 11.35
N GLY A 380 23.34 27.55 11.33
CA GLY A 380 23.68 28.99 11.40
C GLY A 380 22.80 29.78 12.36
#